data_AF-A0A5Q2N2Z4-F1
#
_entry.id   AF-A0A5Q2N2Z4-F1
#
_cell.length_a   1.000
_cell.length_b   1.000
_cell.length_c   1.000
_cell.angle_alpha   90.00
_cell.angle_beta   90.00
_cell.angle_gamma   90.00
#
_symmetry.space_group_name_H-M   'P 1'
#
loop_
_entity.id
_entity.type
_entity.pdbx_description
1 polymer ?
#
loop_
_entity_poly.entity_id
_entity_poly.type
_entity_poly.pdbx_seq_one_letter_code
_entity_poly.pdbx_strand_id
1 'polypeptide(L)' 'MFEAGMVVTVIIAIGQFTKLYVDSKYIPIVTMILGIIAGLLYLPAETIQAGIFHGVVVGLSANGLFDVTKTLHK' A
#
# COMPACT_ATOMS: atom_id res chain seq x y z
N MET A 1 -12.04 9.27 -6.68
CA MET A 1 -11.58 8.16 -5.83
C MET A 1 -10.57 7.40 -6.65
N PHE A 2 -9.36 7.17 -6.16
CA PHE A 2 -8.31 6.50 -6.94
C PHE A 2 -8.48 4.98 -6.87
N GLU A 3 -8.14 4.30 -7.96
CA GLU A 3 -8.18 2.84 -8.02
C GLU A 3 -7.06 2.25 -7.15
N ALA A 4 -7.37 1.21 -6.37
CA ALA A 4 -6.43 0.64 -5.40
C ALA A 4 -5.09 0.22 -6.05
N GLY A 5 -5.15 -0.31 -7.28
CA GLY A 5 -3.96 -0.67 -8.05
C GLY A 5 -3.02 0.51 -8.33
N MET A 6 -3.58 1.68 -8.65
CA MET A 6 -2.79 2.89 -8.91
C MET A 6 -2.06 3.37 -7.64
N VAL A 7 -2.75 3.31 -6.49
CA VAL A 7 -2.16 3.68 -5.20
C VAL A 7 -1.03 2.71 -4.81
N VAL A 8 -1.23 1.41 -5.03
CA VAL A 8 -0.18 0.40 -4.83
C VAL A 8 1.03 0.70 -5.72
N THR A 9 0.85 0.96 -7.01
CA THR A 9 1.96 1.27 -7.93
C THR A 9 2.75 2.50 -7.49
N VAL A 10 2.08 3.56 -7.03
CA VAL A 10 2.75 4.76 -6.51
C VAL A 10 3.57 4.45 -5.25
N ILE A 11 3.02 3.67 -4.31
CA ILE A 11 3.75 3.29 -3.09
C ILE A 11 4.94 2.39 -3.43
N ILE A 12 4.81 1.48 -4.41
CA ILE A 12 5.94 0.69 -4.92
C ILE A 12 7.03 1.60 -5.48
N ALA A 13 6.66 2.59 -6.30
CA ALA A 13 7.61 3.54 -6.88
C ALA A 13 8.35 4.35 -5.80
N ILE A 14 7.63 4.83 -4.77
CA ILE A 14 8.23 5.52 -3.62
C ILE A 14 9.16 4.59 -2.83
N GLY A 15 8.74 3.34 -2.60
CA GLY A 15 9.57 2.33 -1.93
C GLY A 15 10.85 1.99 -2.70
N GLN A 16 10.77 1.87 -4.02
CA GLN A 16 11.92 1.69 -4.91
C GLN A 16 12.86 2.89 -4.87
N PHE A 17 12.31 4.12 -4.81
CA PHE A 17 13.13 5.32 -4.70
C PHE A 17 13.80 5.43 -3.33
N THR A 18 13.09 5.05 -2.27
CA THR A 18 13.60 5.04 -0.90
C THR A 18 14.75 4.04 -0.73
N LYS A 19 14.78 2.94 -1.51
CA LYS A 19 15.90 1.99 -1.53
C LYS A 19 17.25 2.61 -1.91
N LEU A 20 17.27 3.73 -2.64
CA LEU A 20 18.52 4.43 -2.94
C LEU A 20 19.14 5.15 -1.73
N TYR A 21 18.32 5.49 -0.73
CA TYR A 21 18.74 6.31 0.42
C TYR A 21 18.69 5.57 1.74
N VAL A 22 17.94 4.47 1.82
CA VAL A 22 17.67 3.74 3.05
C VAL A 22 17.90 2.25 2.83
N ASP A 23 18.50 1.62 3.84
CA ASP A 23 18.78 0.19 3.84
C ASP A 23 17.50 -0.64 3.65
N SER A 24 17.60 -1.73 2.89
CA SER A 24 16.45 -2.50 2.39
C SER A 24 15.57 -3.06 3.51
N LYS A 25 16.10 -3.11 4.74
CA LYS A 25 15.41 -3.55 5.96
C LYS A 25 14.28 -2.61 6.41
N TYR A 26 14.34 -1.32 6.08
CA TYR A 26 13.35 -0.33 6.51
C TYR A 26 12.27 -0.04 5.47
N ILE A 27 12.50 -0.43 4.21
CA ILE A 27 11.55 -0.26 3.10
C ILE A 27 10.16 -0.84 3.40
N PRO A 28 10.04 -2.01 4.04
CA PRO A 28 8.72 -2.56 4.37
C PRO A 28 7.95 -1.73 5.37
N ILE A 29 8.64 -1.12 6.33
CA ILE A 29 8.03 -0.26 7.35
C ILE A 29 7.56 1.05 6.70
N VAL A 30 8.38 1.66 5.86
CA VAL A 30 8.05 2.91 5.16
C VAL A 30 6.84 2.74 4.25
N THR A 31 6.82 1.67 3.44
CA THR A 31 5.72 1.36 2.53
C THR A 31 4.44 0.95 3.27
N MET A 32 4.53 0.31 4.44
CA MET A 32 3.37 0.04 5.29
C MET A 32 2.75 1.33 5.85
N ILE A 33 3.56 2.25 6.37
CA ILE A 33 3.08 3.54 6.88
C ILE A 33 2.43 4.34 5.75
N LEU A 34 3.07 4.41 4.58
CA LEU A 34 2.52 5.06 3.40
C LEU A 34 1.23 4.39 2.93
N GLY A 35 1.14 3.06 2.98
CA GLY A 35 -0.08 2.30 2.66
C GLY A 35 -1.24 2.66 3.56
N ILE A 36 -1.05 2.70 4.88
CA ILE A 36 -2.09 3.07 5.84
C ILE A 36 -2.58 4.50 5.61
N ILE A 37 -1.65 5.45 5.44
CA ILE A 37 -1.98 6.85 5.14
C ILE A 37 -2.75 6.93 3.83
N ALA A 38 -2.34 6.18 2.82
CA ALA A 38 -2.99 6.21 1.52
C ALA A 38 -4.36 5.53 1.52
N GLY A 39 -4.55 4.48 2.31
CA GLY A 39 -5.85 3.83 2.52
C GLY A 39 -6.87 4.75 3.19
N LEU A 40 -6.40 5.62 4.08
CA LEU A 40 -7.25 6.61 4.78
C LEU A 40 -7.57 7.84 3.92
N LEU A 41 -6.63 8.31 3.11
CA LEU A 41 -6.78 9.58 2.36
C LEU A 41 -7.23 9.39 0.90
N TYR A 42 -6.84 8.30 0.23
CA TYR A 42 -7.00 8.15 -1.22
C TYR A 42 -7.93 7.00 -1.64
N LEU A 43 -8.12 5.98 -0.80
CA LEU A 43 -9.03 4.87 -1.12
C LEU A 43 -10.47 5.19 -0.73
N PRO A 44 -11.45 4.76 -1.55
CA PRO A 44 -12.85 4.81 -1.17
C PRO A 44 -13.09 3.89 0.04
N ALA A 45 -13.44 4.48 1.17
CA ALA A 45 -13.81 3.74 2.38
C ALA A 45 -15.02 4.41 3.03
N GLU A 46 -16.10 3.65 3.23
CA GLU A 46 -17.32 4.12 3.89
C GLU A 46 -17.12 4.28 5.40
N THR A 47 -16.13 3.60 5.97
CA THR A 47 -15.76 3.65 7.38
C THR A 47 -14.25 3.74 7.56
N ILE A 48 -13.80 4.38 8.65
CA ILE A 48 -12.37 4.50 8.99
C ILE A 48 -11.72 3.11 9.11
N GLN A 49 -12.46 2.13 9.64
CA GLN A 49 -11.99 0.74 9.75
C GLN A 49 -11.74 0.11 8.37
N ALA A 50 -12.63 0.33 7.40
CA ALA A 50 -12.42 -0.11 6.03
C ALA A 50 -11.22 0.60 5.38
N GLY A 51 -11.02 1.89 5.65
CA GLY A 51 -9.88 2.67 5.14
C GLY A 51 -8.54 2.18 5.67
N ILE A 52 -8.45 1.86 6.96
CA ILE A 52 -7.25 1.27 7.56
C ILE A 52 -6.98 -0.11 6.95
N PHE A 53 -8.01 -0.95 6.80
CA PHE A 53 -7.86 -2.28 6.21
C PHE A 53 -7.38 -2.22 4.76
N HIS A 54 -8.01 -1.36 3.96
CA HIS A 54 -7.59 -1.05 2.58
C HIS A 54 -6.14 -0.53 2.53
N GLY A 55 -5.74 0.33 3.45
CA GLY A 55 -4.36 0.83 3.51
C GLY A 55 -3.33 -0.22 3.89
N VAL A 56 -3.67 -1.12 4.81
CA VAL A 56 -2.83 -2.28 5.16
C VAL A 56 -2.68 -3.22 3.95
N VAL A 57 -3.79 -3.52 3.26
CA VAL A 57 -3.76 -4.34 2.03
C VAL A 57 -2.83 -3.70 0.99
N VAL A 58 -3.01 -2.41 0.71
CA VAL A 58 -2.19 -1.66 -0.25
C VAL A 58 -0.71 -1.64 0.16
N GLY A 59 -0.40 -1.41 1.43
CA GLY A 59 0.97 -1.39 1.95
C GLY A 59 1.65 -2.75 1.91
N LEU A 60 0.93 -3.83 2.23
CA LEU A 60 1.44 -5.20 2.10
C LEU A 60 1.63 -5.59 0.62
N SER A 61 0.75 -5.14 -0.26
CA SER A 61 0.88 -5.35 -1.70
C SER A 61 2.06 -4.62 -2.31
N ALA A 62 2.36 -3.42 -1.83
CA ALA A 62 3.56 -2.70 -2.27
C ALA A 62 4.87 -3.42 -1.90
N ASN A 63 4.83 -4.29 -0.89
CA ASN A 63 5.96 -5.13 -0.50
C ASN A 63 6.00 -6.50 -1.19
N GLY A 64 5.01 -6.82 -2.02
CA GLY A 64 4.83 -8.15 -2.59
C GLY A 64 4.46 -9.22 -1.56
N LEU A 65 4.11 -8.82 -0.32
CA LEU A 65 3.66 -9.72 0.75
C LEU A 65 2.18 -10.08 0.63
N PHE A 66 1.41 -9.26 -0.09
CA PHE A 66 -0.01 -9.50 -0.35
C PHE A 66 -0.32 -9.29 -1.83
N ASP A 67 -0.77 -10.33 -2.49
CA ASP A 67 -1.07 -10.31 -3.92
C ASP A 67 -2.57 -10.05 -4.12
N VAL A 68 -2.97 -8.78 -4.36
CA VAL A 68 -4.39 -8.39 -4.55
C VAL A 68 -5.02 -9.18 -5.70
N THR A 69 -4.23 -9.54 -6.72
CA THR A 69 -4.64 -10.36 -7.87
C THR A 69 -4.99 -11.80 -7.48
N LYS A 70 -4.48 -12.33 -6.37
CA LYS A 70 -4.86 -13.66 -5.87
C LYS A 70 -6.11 -13.64 -5.00
N THR A 71 -6.41 -12.53 -4.33
CA THR A 71 -7.62 -12.40 -3.50
C THR A 71 -8.86 -12.03 -4.32
N LEU A 72 -8.69 -11.50 -5.54
CA LEU A 72 -9.78 -11.26 -6.51
C LEU A 72 -10.23 -12.51 -7.29
N HIS A 73 -9.76 -13.71 -6.93
CA HIS A 73 -10.34 -14.94 -7.47
C HIS A 73 -11.46 -15.43 -6.55
N LYS A 74 -12.68 -15.03 -6.93
CA LYS A 74 -14.01 -15.59 -6.59
C LYS A 74 -14.91 -14.74 -5.68
#